data_AF-A0A6N0LQ66-F1
#
_entry.id   AF-A0A6N0LQ66-F1
#
_cell.length_a   1.000
_cell.length_b   1.000
_cell.length_c   1.000
_cell.angle_alpha   90.00
_cell.angle_beta   90.00
_cell.angle_gamma   90.00
#
_symmetry.space_group_name_H-M   'P 1'
#
loop_
_entity.id
_entity.type
_entity.pdbx_description
1 polymer ?
#
loop_
_entity_poly.entity_id
_entity_poly.type
_entity_poly.pdbx_seq_one_letter_code
_entity_poly.pdbx_strand_id
1 'polypeptide(L)'
;MTLTLNLTPELEQYLFQEAKQQGLSVEAVTLQLLTSSIVLRQKQGEAVNLLQSWIDDENVEEQQETGQYLIRALDEDRLSKRKLFPLETKGVTW
;
A
#
# COMPACT_ATOMS: atom_id res chain seq x y z
N MET A 1 1.77 26.40 11.92
CA MET A 1 3.16 26.24 11.45
C MET A 1 3.12 26.30 9.94
N THR A 2 4.01 27.08 9.30
CA THR A 2 4.10 27.20 7.83
C THR A 2 5.31 26.44 7.33
N LEU A 3 5.12 25.64 6.28
CA LEU A 3 6.17 24.83 5.67
C LEU A 3 6.27 25.18 4.18
N THR A 4 7.46 25.51 3.71
CA THR A 4 7.73 25.82 2.30
C THR A 4 8.34 24.60 1.63
N LEU A 5 7.71 24.14 0.54
CA LEU A 5 8.20 23.01 -0.27
C LEU A 5 8.85 23.56 -1.53
N ASN A 6 10.12 23.23 -1.74
CA ASN A 6 10.79 23.46 -3.03
C ASN A 6 10.60 22.18 -3.85
N LEU A 7 9.84 22.28 -4.94
CA LEU A 7 9.46 21.16 -5.78
C LEU A 7 10.16 21.27 -7.14
N THR A 8 10.29 20.15 -7.85
CA THR A 8 10.71 20.21 -9.25
C THR A 8 9.55 20.73 -10.11
N PRO A 9 9.82 21.35 -11.27
CA PRO A 9 8.78 21.90 -12.14
C PRO A 9 7.69 20.88 -12.51
N GLU A 10 8.06 19.61 -12.68
CA GLU A 10 7.14 18.53 -13.02
C GLU A 10 6.14 18.26 -11.89
N LEU A 11 6.62 18.28 -10.64
CA LEU A 11 5.76 18.05 -9.47
C LEU A 11 4.86 19.26 -9.20
N GLU A 12 5.36 20.48 -9.38
CA GLU A 12 4.53 21.68 -9.29
C GLU A 12 3.39 21.62 -10.31
N GLN A 13 3.71 21.32 -11.58
CA GLN A 13 2.72 21.23 -12.65
C GLN A 13 1.69 20.12 -12.37
N TYR A 14 2.15 18.96 -11.87
CA TYR A 14 1.28 17.87 -11.47
C TYR A 14 0.28 18.33 -10.39
N LEU A 15 0.75 18.98 -9.31
CA LEU A 15 -0.11 19.45 -8.23
C LEU A 15 -1.12 20.50 -8.71
N PHE A 16 -0.72 21.43 -9.58
CA PHE A 16 -1.65 22.40 -10.18
C PHE A 16 -2.74 21.71 -11.00
N GLN A 17 -2.36 20.70 -11.79
CA GLN A 17 -3.30 19.96 -12.62
C GLN A 17 -4.27 19.14 -11.78
N GLU A 18 -3.77 18.45 -10.75
CA GLU A 18 -4.57 17.63 -9.85
C GLU A 18 -5.54 18.48 -9.02
N ALA A 19 -5.06 19.61 -8.48
CA ALA A 19 -5.90 20.59 -7.78
C ALA A 19 -7.04 21.09 -8.65
N LYS A 20 -6.77 21.40 -9.92
CA LYS A 20 -7.79 21.80 -10.89
C LYS A 20 -8.80 20.68 -11.16
N GLN A 21 -8.35 19.43 -11.29
CA GLN A 21 -9.24 18.29 -11.53
C GLN A 21 -10.18 18.03 -10.34
N GLN A 22 -9.67 18.17 -9.12
CA GLN A 22 -10.43 17.93 -7.90
C GLN A 22 -11.23 19.16 -7.43
N GLY A 23 -11.01 20.34 -8.03
CA GLY A 23 -11.64 21.59 -7.60
C GLY A 23 -11.15 22.07 -6.23
N LEU A 24 -9.92 21.70 -5.85
CA LEU A 24 -9.29 22.03 -4.57
C LEU A 24 -8.15 23.02 -4.76
N SER A 25 -7.67 23.61 -3.66
CA SER A 25 -6.43 24.39 -3.69
C SER A 25 -5.21 23.47 -3.80
N VAL A 26 -4.10 24.01 -4.31
CA VAL A 26 -2.83 23.27 -4.40
C VAL A 26 -2.36 22.82 -3.02
N GLU A 27 -2.53 23.66 -2.00
CA GLU A 27 -2.18 23.35 -0.61
C GLU A 27 -3.02 22.20 -0.07
N ALA A 28 -4.32 22.16 -0.39
CA ALA A 28 -5.21 21.09 0.06
C ALA A 28 -4.84 19.74 -0.55
N VAL A 29 -4.58 19.69 -1.87
CA VAL A 29 -4.12 18.46 -2.54
C VAL A 29 -2.75 18.04 -2.03
N THR A 30 -1.82 18.99 -1.86
CA THR A 30 -0.49 18.71 -1.33
C THR A 30 -0.58 18.11 0.07
N LEU A 31 -1.42 18.66 0.94
CA LEU A 31 -1.63 18.13 2.28
C LEU A 31 -2.23 16.73 2.24
N GLN A 32 -3.26 16.48 1.41
CA GLN A 32 -3.85 15.15 1.26
C GLN A 32 -2.85 14.10 0.80
N LEU A 33 -2.00 14.44 -0.18
CA LEU A 33 -0.95 13.52 -0.68
C LEU A 33 0.11 13.26 0.40
N LEU A 34 0.55 14.30 1.11
CA LEU A 34 1.50 14.14 2.21
C LEU A 34 0.93 13.26 3.32
N THR A 35 -0.30 13.53 3.78
CA THR A 35 -0.98 12.72 4.79
C THR A 35 -1.14 11.28 4.33
N SER A 36 -1.60 11.06 3.10
CA SER A 36 -1.75 9.72 2.52
C SER A 36 -0.42 8.97 2.48
N SER A 37 0.68 9.65 2.10
CA SER A 37 2.01 9.04 2.04
C SER A 37 2.54 8.65 3.43
N ILE A 38 2.27 9.47 4.46
CA ILE A 38 2.68 9.20 5.84
C ILE A 38 1.89 8.02 6.39
N VAL A 39 0.57 8.04 6.24
CA VAL A 39 -0.32 6.94 6.69
C VAL A 39 0.02 5.64 5.96
N LEU A 40 0.30 5.69 4.65
CA LEU A 40 0.70 4.52 3.89
C LEU A 40 2.01 3.92 4.43
N ARG A 41 3.03 4.74 4.69
CA ARG A 41 4.29 4.28 5.28
C ARG A 41 4.10 3.64 6.65
N GLN A 42 3.24 4.23 7.49
CA GLN A 42 2.93 3.66 8.80
C GLN A 42 2.28 2.28 8.65
N LYS A 43 1.24 2.17 7.81
CA LYS A 43 0.55 0.90 7.54
C LYS A 43 1.49 -0.16 6.98
N GLN A 44 2.43 0.22 6.12
CA GLN A 44 3.46 -0.69 5.60
C GLN A 44 4.36 -1.21 6.73
N GLY A 45 4.80 -0.35 7.65
CA GLY A 45 5.58 -0.77 8.81
C GLY A 45 4.80 -1.71 9.74
N GLU A 46 3.54 -1.39 10.04
CA GLU A 46 2.66 -2.24 10.85
C GLU A 46 2.44 -3.61 10.19
N ALA A 47 2.22 -3.65 8.87
CA ALA A 47 2.07 -4.89 8.13
C ALA A 47 3.35 -5.74 8.16
N VAL A 48 4.52 -5.13 7.99
CA VAL A 48 5.81 -5.83 8.10
C VAL A 48 6.01 -6.41 9.49
N ASN A 49 5.73 -5.63 10.54
CA ASN A 49 5.86 -6.09 11.92
C ASN A 49 4.93 -7.26 12.23
N LEU A 50 3.68 -7.20 11.74
CA LEU A 50 2.73 -8.30 11.87
C LEU A 50 3.23 -9.57 11.19
N LEU A 51 3.71 -9.47 9.94
CA LEU A 51 4.26 -10.62 9.22
C LEU A 51 5.49 -11.20 9.92
N GLN A 52 6.37 -10.33 10.45
CA GLN A 52 7.53 -10.78 11.22
C GLN A 52 7.10 -11.51 12.50
N SER A 53 6.09 -11.02 13.22
CA SER A 53 5.60 -11.71 14.43
C SER A 53 5.05 -13.10 14.12
N TRP A 54 4.49 -13.32 12.93
CA TRP A 54 4.05 -14.66 12.51
C TRP A 54 5.22 -15.56 12.15
N ILE A 55 6.25 -15.04 11.48
CA ILE A 55 7.46 -15.80 11.14
C ILE A 55 8.20 -16.23 12.40
N ASP A 56 8.27 -15.36 13.40
CA ASP A 56 8.96 -15.60 14.67
C ASP A 56 8.16 -16.52 15.61
N ASP A 57 6.90 -16.81 15.30
CA ASP A 57 6.11 -17.83 15.99
C ASP A 57 6.73 -19.23 15.74
N GLU A 58 6.71 -20.10 16.74
CA GLU A 58 7.22 -21.47 16.60
C GLU A 58 6.13 -22.46 16.12
N ASN A 59 4.87 -22.01 16.03
CA ASN A 59 3.75 -22.84 15.58
C ASN A 59 3.64 -22.92 14.04
N VAL A 60 4.37 -23.87 13.46
CA VAL A 60 4.42 -24.09 12.01
C VAL A 60 3.05 -24.43 11.39
N GLU A 61 2.15 -25.11 12.12
CA GLU A 61 0.85 -25.49 11.60
C GLU A 61 -0.08 -24.26 11.46
N GLU A 62 -0.11 -23.41 12.48
CA GLU A 62 -0.86 -22.16 12.48
C GLU A 62 -0.34 -21.15 11.44
N GLN A 63 0.99 -21.09 11.25
CA GLN A 63 1.61 -20.29 10.18
C GLN A 63 1.14 -20.72 8.80
N GLN A 64 1.08 -22.04 8.54
CA GLN A 64 0.64 -22.56 7.24
C GLN A 64 -0.84 -22.28 6.99
N GLU A 65 -1.69 -22.47 8.00
CA GLU A 65 -3.13 -22.17 7.90
C GLU A 65 -3.37 -20.68 7.63
N THR A 66 -2.73 -19.82 8.44
CA THR A 66 -2.84 -18.36 8.32
C THR A 66 -2.33 -17.87 6.95
N GLY A 67 -1.21 -18.42 6.47
CA GLY A 67 -0.68 -18.10 5.15
C GLY A 67 -1.62 -18.48 4.01
N GLN A 68 -2.24 -19.67 4.07
CA GLN A 68 -3.22 -20.11 3.09
C GLN A 68 -4.48 -19.24 3.10
N TYR A 69 -4.96 -18.87 4.29
CA TYR A 69 -6.08 -17.95 4.44
C TYR A 69 -5.78 -16.59 3.81
N LEU A 70 -4.60 -16.03 4.06
CA LEU A 70 -4.21 -14.72 3.52
C LEU A 70 -4.17 -14.72 1.99
N ILE A 71 -3.55 -15.74 1.37
CA ILE A 71 -3.51 -15.89 -0.09
C ILE A 71 -4.93 -15.90 -0.66
N ARG A 72 -5.83 -16.66 -0.04
CA ARG A 72 -7.23 -16.76 -0.47
C ARG A 72 -7.97 -15.43 -0.32
N ALA A 73 -7.84 -14.78 0.83
CA ALA A 73 -8.52 -13.50 1.10
C ALA A 73 -8.08 -12.41 0.10
N LEU A 74 -6.79 -12.34 -0.22
CA LEU A 74 -6.25 -11.39 -1.20
C LEU A 74 -6.71 -11.67 -2.63
N ASP A 75 -6.86 -12.95 -3.00
CA ASP A 75 -7.45 -13.32 -4.29
C ASP A 75 -8.94 -12.98 -4.36
N GLU A 76 -9.69 -13.17 -3.27
CA GLU A 76 -11.14 -12.91 -3.19
C GLU A 76 -11.48 -11.42 -3.13
N ASP A 77 -10.63 -10.57 -2.55
CA ASP A 77 -10.81 -9.11 -2.53
C ASP A 77 -10.70 -8.47 -3.92
N ARG A 78 -10.09 -9.17 -4.89
CA ARG A 78 -9.95 -8.64 -6.25
C ARG A 78 -11.26 -8.66 -7.03
N LEU A 79 -11.54 -7.52 -7.66
CA LEU A 79 -12.59 -7.38 -8.67
C LEU A 79 -12.33 -8.14 -9.98
N SER A 80 -11.12 -8.67 -10.17
CA SER A 80 -10.71 -9.39 -11.37
C SER A 80 -10.70 -10.89 -11.15
N LYS A 81 -11.15 -11.67 -12.14
CA LYS A 81 -11.07 -13.14 -12.12
C LYS A 81 -9.64 -13.70 -12.17
N ARG A 82 -8.65 -12.87 -12.50
CA ARG A 82 -7.23 -13.29 -12.52
C ARG A 82 -6.71 -13.30 -11.09
N LYS A 83 -6.32 -14.46 -10.57
CA LYS A 83 -5.66 -14.60 -9.26
C LYS A 83 -4.33 -13.83 -9.18
N LEU A 84 -3.99 -13.32 -8.01
CA LEU A 84 -2.66 -12.82 -7.64
C LEU A 84 -1.69 -13.98 -7.44
N PHE A 85 -2.17 -15.08 -6.86
CA PHE A 85 -1.35 -16.23 -6.51
C PHE A 85 -1.83 -17.51 -7.23
N PRO A 86 -1.66 -17.59 -8.58
CA PRO A 86 -1.96 -18.80 -9.32
C PRO A 86 -1.08 -19.97 -8.84
N LEU A 87 -1.67 -21.17 -8.75
CA LEU A 87 -0.95 -22.36 -8.28
C LEU A 87 0.21 -22.74 -9.21
N GLU A 88 0.07 -22.43 -10.50
CA GLU A 88 1.04 -22.74 -11.54
C GLU A 88 2.37 -21.98 -11.36
N THR A 89 2.36 -20.87 -10.61
CA THR A 89 3.53 -20.03 -10.38
C THR A 89 4.14 -20.19 -8.98
N LYS A 90 3.56 -21.06 -8.13
CA LYS A 90 4.07 -21.33 -6.77
C LYS A 90 5.48 -21.91 -6.83
N GLY A 91 6.44 -21.24 -6.20
CA GLY A 91 7.85 -21.65 -6.19
C GLY A 91 8.61 -21.31 -7.47
N VAL A 92 8.01 -20.56 -8.40
CA VAL A 92 8.67 -20.07 -9.63
C VAL A 92 8.83 -18.56 -9.60
N THR A 93 7.74 -17.83 -9.33
CA THR A 93 7.75 -16.36 -9.29
C THR A 93 7.18 -15.77 -8.00
N TRP A 94 6.38 -16.54 -7.26
CA TRP A 94 5.96 -16.24 -5.89
C TRP A 94 6.25 -17.41 -4.97
#